data_AF-A0A9D6TAU0-F1
#
_entry.id   AF-A0A9D6TAU0-F1
#
_cell.length_a   1.000
_cell.length_b   1.000
_cell.length_c   1.000
_cell.angle_alpha   90.00
_cell.angle_beta   90.00
_cell.angle_gamma   90.00
#
_symmetry.space_group_name_H-M   'P 1'
#
loop_
_entity.id
_entity.type
_entity.pdbx_description
1 polymer ?
#
loop_
_entity_poly.entity_id
_entity_poly.type
_entity_poly.pdbx_seq_one_letter_code
_entity_poly.pdbx_strand_id
1 'polypeptide(L)'
;MSRSAIFDQAPAHWLRERRQVDLEQSKSPAFLLQGVIIPSLFGPSRLTCRAVRRLHPEQTVALIHRLLAMTFAVVGLLFVAAPNATVRAINALGSIFRVFPPAPESELRFWLSLGFAYMVLVTLLAWRIAGDPRGQRALMPLLAAGKFASSFTCLCFFLLQQATFLYLLNFLVDGSIVVLVLGCYLWLGMAEQTAQAAVLPAGRVAELLRLLLGTMVPDGAAVPRLEQAVWRYFTRLHPLGGTALSAILYLLEFAPYLFGPRRRRFSALSAPEREAYLSGWETSRLALRRQLINGIKLAVMLHYYDSPAACAAIGYDGAYLRDKLLAGPNAEFHRARLA
;
A
#
# COMPACT_ATOMS: atom_id res chain seq x y z
N MET A 1 -49.48 -20.45 -42.21
CA MET A 1 -50.84 -20.18 -41.69
C MET A 1 -50.79 -20.14 -40.17
N SER A 2 -51.34 -19.06 -39.61
CA SER A 2 -51.72 -18.82 -38.20
C SER A 2 -50.65 -18.71 -37.10
N ARG A 3 -50.39 -17.47 -36.68
CA ARG A 3 -50.17 -17.08 -35.28
C ARG A 3 -50.68 -15.64 -35.09
N SER A 4 -51.91 -15.52 -34.61
CA SER A 4 -52.44 -14.31 -33.99
C SER A 4 -52.60 -14.54 -32.48
N ALA A 5 -52.53 -13.43 -31.74
CA ALA A 5 -52.90 -13.23 -30.34
C ALA A 5 -51.90 -13.73 -29.28
N ILE A 6 -51.27 -12.77 -28.58
CA ILE A 6 -51.22 -12.56 -27.11
C ILE A 6 -50.36 -11.30 -26.92
N PHE A 7 -50.96 -10.12 -27.09
CA PHE A 7 -50.47 -8.84 -26.54
C PHE A 7 -51.62 -7.85 -26.66
N ASP A 8 -52.63 -8.04 -25.81
CA ASP A 8 -53.65 -7.03 -25.57
C ASP A 8 -54.21 -7.26 -24.17
N GLN A 9 -53.68 -6.49 -23.20
CA GLN A 9 -54.29 -6.13 -21.91
C GLN A 9 -53.24 -5.45 -21.01
N ALA A 10 -53.09 -4.13 -21.15
CA ALA A 10 -52.52 -3.29 -20.09
C ALA A 10 -53.66 -2.80 -19.17
N PRO A 11 -53.58 -2.98 -17.84
CA PRO A 11 -54.70 -2.71 -16.95
C PRO A 11 -54.87 -1.20 -16.66
N ALA A 12 -56.10 -0.72 -16.80
CA ALA A 12 -56.55 0.67 -16.72
C ALA A 12 -56.32 1.43 -15.40
N HIS A 13 -55.66 0.83 -14.39
CA HIS A 13 -55.33 1.52 -13.14
C HIS A 13 -54.10 2.43 -13.27
N TRP A 14 -53.16 2.10 -14.17
CA TRP A 14 -51.93 2.87 -14.40
C TRP A 14 -52.14 4.27 -15.00
N LEU A 15 -53.25 4.49 -15.70
CA LEU A 15 -53.58 5.80 -16.31
C LEU A 15 -54.25 6.77 -15.33
N ARG A 16 -54.69 6.30 -14.16
CA ARG A 16 -55.35 7.13 -13.15
C ARG A 16 -54.34 7.81 -12.22
N GLU A 17 -53.21 7.15 -11.96
CA GLU A 17 -52.16 7.61 -11.04
C GLU A 17 -51.31 8.75 -11.63
N ARG A 18 -51.01 8.72 -12.94
CA ARG A 18 -50.29 9.83 -13.61
C ARG A 18 -51.08 11.15 -13.63
N ARG A 19 -52.41 11.09 -13.68
CA ARG A 19 -53.25 12.30 -13.77
C ARG A 19 -53.37 13.04 -12.42
N GLN A 20 -53.04 12.38 -11.31
CA GLN A 20 -53.11 12.96 -9.97
C GLN A 20 -51.83 13.72 -9.58
N VAL A 21 -50.66 13.28 -10.08
CA VAL A 21 -49.37 13.93 -9.82
C VAL A 21 -49.25 15.27 -10.57
N ASP A 22 -49.84 15.38 -11.77
CA ASP A 22 -49.78 16.61 -12.57
C ASP A 22 -50.68 17.76 -12.03
N LEU A 23 -51.64 17.45 -11.14
CA LEU A 23 -52.55 18.45 -10.58
C LEU A 23 -52.03 19.11 -9.28
N GLU A 24 -51.06 18.49 -8.57
CA GLU A 24 -50.48 19.07 -7.36
C GLU A 24 -49.30 20.02 -7.62
N GLN A 25 -48.64 19.95 -8.80
CA GLN A 25 -47.54 20.86 -9.13
C GLN A 25 -48.00 22.24 -9.66
N SER A 26 -49.31 22.46 -9.84
CA SER A 26 -49.86 23.69 -10.45
C SER A 26 -50.37 24.73 -9.44
N LYS A 27 -50.01 24.63 -8.15
CA LYS A 27 -50.44 25.61 -7.13
C LYS A 27 -49.32 25.99 -6.17
N SER A 28 -48.51 26.99 -6.54
CA SER A 28 -48.37 28.19 -5.70
C SER A 28 -47.58 29.32 -6.39
N PRO A 29 -47.97 30.59 -6.16
CA PRO A 29 -47.46 31.74 -6.88
C PRO A 29 -46.35 32.49 -6.13
N ALA A 30 -45.61 33.26 -6.92
CA ALA A 30 -44.78 34.43 -6.62
C ALA A 30 -44.87 35.04 -5.21
N PHE A 31 -43.71 35.30 -4.61
CA PHE A 31 -43.49 36.51 -3.82
C PHE A 31 -42.09 37.08 -4.08
N LEU A 32 -42.07 38.20 -4.80
CA LEU A 32 -40.97 39.15 -4.88
C LEU A 32 -40.95 39.97 -3.58
N LEU A 33 -39.77 40.27 -3.03
CA LEU A 33 -39.25 41.62 -2.74
C LEU A 33 -38.09 41.61 -1.73
N GLN A 34 -37.20 42.59 -1.93
CA GLN A 34 -36.15 43.12 -1.02
C GLN A 34 -34.88 42.25 -0.92
N GLY A 35 -33.72 42.64 -1.47
CA GLY A 35 -33.22 43.99 -1.74
C GLY A 35 -32.54 44.58 -0.51
N VAL A 36 -31.47 43.95 -0.03
CA VAL A 36 -30.46 44.59 0.83
C VAL A 36 -29.08 44.05 0.45
N ILE A 37 -28.28 44.94 -0.14
CA ILE A 37 -26.85 44.75 -0.40
C ILE A 37 -26.13 44.93 0.94
N ILE A 38 -25.52 43.87 1.46
CA ILE A 38 -24.51 43.94 2.53
C ILE A 38 -23.17 43.47 1.94
N PRO A 39 -22.11 44.29 1.96
CA PRO A 39 -20.83 43.93 1.38
C PRO A 39 -20.11 42.88 2.22
N SER A 40 -19.78 41.77 1.57
CA SER A 40 -18.54 40.97 1.71
C SER A 40 -17.67 41.24 2.96
N LEU A 41 -18.02 40.60 4.08
CA LEU A 41 -17.16 40.47 5.26
C LEU A 41 -16.92 39.00 5.69
N PHE A 42 -17.20 38.06 4.79
CA PHE A 42 -16.76 36.67 4.91
C PHE A 42 -15.93 36.31 3.68
N GLY A 43 -14.68 36.76 3.69
CA GLY A 43 -13.65 36.12 2.88
C GLY A 43 -13.55 34.65 3.30
N PRO A 44 -13.27 33.71 2.36
CA PRO A 44 -13.15 32.31 2.69
C PRO A 44 -12.09 32.20 3.77
N SER A 45 -12.54 31.81 4.96
CA SER A 45 -11.68 31.39 6.04
C SER A 45 -10.72 30.38 5.43
N ARG A 46 -9.47 30.82 5.24
CA ARG A 46 -8.31 29.96 5.12
C ARG A 46 -8.17 29.26 6.46
N LEU A 47 -9.12 28.36 6.75
CA LEU A 47 -8.85 27.18 7.53
C LEU A 47 -7.82 26.44 6.67
N THR A 48 -6.57 26.83 6.89
CA THR A 48 -5.41 26.01 6.64
C THR A 48 -5.75 24.67 7.26
N CYS A 49 -6.33 23.79 6.46
CA CYS A 49 -6.19 22.37 6.59
C CYS A 49 -4.67 22.21 6.60
N ARG A 50 -4.09 22.22 7.79
CA ARG A 50 -2.68 22.01 8.04
C ARG A 50 -2.50 20.60 7.55
N ALA A 51 -2.19 20.48 6.26
CA ALA A 51 -1.96 19.23 5.59
C ALA A 51 -1.05 18.49 6.56
N VAL A 52 -1.56 17.42 7.17
CA VAL A 52 -0.75 16.51 7.94
C VAL A 52 0.29 16.08 6.92
N ARG A 53 1.45 16.76 6.98
CA ARG A 53 2.52 16.60 6.01
C ARG A 53 2.91 15.17 6.23
N ARG A 54 2.41 14.27 5.38
CA ARG A 54 2.79 12.86 5.42
C ARG A 54 4.29 12.89 5.25
N LEU A 55 5.01 12.80 6.35
CA LEU A 55 6.46 12.76 6.33
C LEU A 55 6.80 11.60 5.41
N HIS A 56 7.54 11.90 4.35
CA HIS A 56 7.96 10.85 3.43
C HIS A 56 8.70 9.80 4.28
N PRO A 57 8.47 8.49 4.06
CA PRO A 57 9.09 7.43 4.85
C PRO A 57 10.60 7.61 5.01
N GLU A 58 11.26 8.10 3.95
CA GLU A 58 12.68 8.44 3.93
C GLU A 58 13.08 9.52 4.94
N GLN A 59 12.30 10.59 5.05
CA GLN A 59 12.59 11.69 5.98
C GLN A 59 12.47 11.23 7.43
N THR A 60 11.47 10.40 7.72
CA THR A 60 11.27 9.80 9.04
C THR A 60 12.41 8.87 9.41
N VAL A 61 12.78 7.95 8.50
CA VAL A 61 13.89 7.01 8.73
C VAL A 61 15.23 7.75 8.85
N ALA A 62 15.46 8.79 8.04
CA ALA A 62 16.64 9.64 8.15
C ALA A 62 16.70 10.33 9.51
N LEU A 63 15.60 10.93 9.98
CA LEU A 63 15.54 11.58 11.29
C LEU A 63 15.85 10.59 12.42
N ILE A 64 15.21 9.41 12.40
CA ILE A 64 15.46 8.35 13.39
C ILE A 64 16.95 7.98 13.44
N HIS A 65 17.57 7.74 12.28
CA HIS A 65 18.98 7.35 12.24
C HIS A 65 19.93 8.49 12.61
N ARG A 66 19.57 9.77 12.37
CA ARG A 66 20.34 10.93 12.88
C ARG A 66 20.30 10.98 14.40
N LEU A 67 19.11 10.81 14.98
CA LEU A 67 18.95 10.79 16.43
C LEU A 67 19.74 9.63 17.05
N LEU A 68 19.68 8.44 16.44
CA LEU A 68 20.50 7.30 16.87
C LEU A 68 22.00 7.58 16.77
N ALA A 69 22.48 8.13 15.65
CA ALA A 69 23.88 8.48 15.47
C ALA A 69 24.36 9.48 16.54
N MET A 70 23.56 10.52 16.83
CA MET A 70 23.88 11.49 17.87
C MET A 70 23.91 10.83 19.25
N THR A 71 22.91 9.99 19.58
CA THR A 71 22.89 9.25 20.85
C THR A 71 24.09 8.34 21.00
N PHE A 72 24.47 7.58 19.97
CA PHE A 72 25.65 6.70 20.01
C PHE A 72 26.94 7.48 20.18
N ALA A 73 27.09 8.62 19.49
CA ALA A 73 28.25 9.49 19.64
C ALA A 73 28.35 10.03 21.07
N VAL A 74 27.25 10.58 21.61
CA VAL A 74 27.21 11.15 22.96
C VAL A 74 27.48 10.10 24.02
N VAL A 75 26.79 8.95 23.95
CA VAL A 75 26.99 7.84 24.89
C VAL A 75 28.40 7.28 24.80
N GLY A 76 28.94 7.10 23.60
CA GLY A 76 30.32 6.63 23.40
C GLY A 76 31.35 7.59 23.98
N LEU A 77 31.19 8.89 23.79
CA LEU A 77 32.06 9.92 24.36
C LEU A 77 31.97 9.96 25.88
N LEU A 78 30.75 9.92 26.44
CA LEU A 78 30.54 9.88 27.89
C LEU A 78 31.18 8.64 28.52
N PHE A 79 31.05 7.47 27.88
CA PHE A 79 31.61 6.23 28.40
C PHE A 79 33.14 6.24 28.41
N VAL A 80 33.79 6.86 27.42
CA VAL A 80 35.26 7.03 27.40
C VAL A 80 35.72 8.08 28.40
N ALA A 81 35.01 9.21 28.51
CA ALA A 81 35.39 10.30 29.40
C ALA A 81 35.19 9.95 30.89
N ALA A 82 34.14 9.20 31.21
CA ALA A 82 33.74 8.88 32.58
C ALA A 82 33.13 7.47 32.72
N PRO A 83 33.92 6.40 32.49
CA PRO A 83 33.41 5.02 32.49
C PRO A 83 32.82 4.62 33.84
N ASN A 84 33.55 4.83 34.94
CA ASN A 84 33.10 4.42 36.27
C ASN A 84 31.91 5.27 36.75
N ALA A 85 31.85 6.55 36.39
CA ALA A 85 30.71 7.40 36.72
C ALA A 85 29.43 6.91 36.02
N THR A 86 29.55 6.45 34.77
CA THR A 86 28.43 5.89 34.02
C THR A 86 27.91 4.60 34.67
N VAL A 87 28.81 3.68 35.05
CA VAL A 87 28.42 2.45 35.75
C VAL A 87 27.76 2.75 37.09
N ARG A 88 28.30 3.69 37.88
CA ARG A 88 27.70 4.12 39.16
C ARG A 88 26.31 4.72 38.98
N ALA A 89 26.10 5.55 37.96
CA ALA A 89 24.79 6.14 37.68
C ALA A 89 23.75 5.06 37.33
N ILE A 90 24.13 4.06 36.52
CA ILE A 90 23.25 2.94 36.17
C ILE A 90 22.96 2.06 37.39
N ASN A 91 23.96 1.77 38.22
CA ASN A 91 23.77 1.05 39.48
C ASN A 91 22.84 1.81 40.44
N ALA A 92 22.95 3.14 40.52
CA ALA A 92 22.05 3.97 41.31
C ALA A 92 20.61 3.95 40.79
N LEU A 93 20.42 3.88 39.46
CA LEU A 93 19.09 3.68 38.88
C LEU A 93 18.55 2.28 39.20
N GLY A 94 19.39 1.26 39.15
CA GLY A 94 19.04 -0.12 39.47
C GLY A 94 18.70 -0.34 40.96
N SER A 95 19.33 0.41 41.86
CA SER A 95 19.10 0.29 43.31
C SER A 95 17.71 0.72 43.73
N ILE A 96 17.02 1.55 42.94
CA ILE A 96 15.60 1.90 43.11
C ILE A 96 14.74 0.63 43.17
N PHE A 97 15.07 -0.37 42.34
CA PHE A 97 14.32 -1.62 42.26
C PHE A 97 14.69 -2.61 43.39
N ARG A 98 15.77 -2.39 44.15
CA ARG A 98 16.27 -3.21 45.28
C ARG A 98 16.45 -4.72 45.02
N VAL A 99 16.24 -5.19 43.79
CA VAL A 99 16.27 -6.60 43.41
C VAL A 99 17.61 -7.02 42.80
N PHE A 100 18.39 -6.07 42.28
CA PHE A 100 19.57 -6.38 41.47
C PHE A 100 20.89 -6.10 42.22
N PRO A 101 21.87 -7.03 42.20
CA PRO A 101 23.21 -6.75 42.71
C PRO A 101 23.90 -5.67 41.85
N PRO A 102 24.76 -4.83 42.45
CA PRO A 102 25.49 -3.80 41.70
C PRO A 102 26.49 -4.43 40.72
N ALA A 103 26.60 -3.83 39.53
CA ALA A 103 27.63 -4.21 38.56
C ALA A 103 29.02 -3.84 39.10
N PRO A 104 30.03 -4.71 38.95
CA PRO A 104 31.41 -4.36 39.29
C PRO A 104 31.93 -3.22 38.38
N GLU A 105 32.78 -2.35 38.93
CA GLU A 105 33.46 -1.33 38.12
C GLU A 105 34.45 -2.00 37.17
N SER A 106 34.52 -1.56 35.90
CA SER A 106 35.38 -2.18 34.89
C SER A 106 36.80 -1.61 34.97
N GLU A 107 37.73 -2.39 35.51
CA GLU A 107 39.15 -1.97 35.62
C GLU A 107 39.95 -2.15 34.30
N LEU A 108 39.37 -2.83 33.31
CA LEU A 108 40.07 -3.27 32.12
C LEU A 108 39.93 -2.28 30.95
N ARG A 109 40.96 -1.44 30.79
CA ARG A 109 41.07 -0.43 29.70
C ARG A 109 40.93 -1.00 28.29
N PHE A 110 41.24 -2.28 28.08
CA PHE A 110 41.06 -2.96 26.79
C PHE A 110 39.59 -3.00 26.34
N TRP A 111 38.67 -3.36 27.24
CA TRP A 111 37.24 -3.42 26.93
C TRP A 111 36.65 -2.04 26.68
N LEU A 112 37.17 -1.02 27.35
CA LEU A 112 36.81 0.38 27.09
C LEU A 112 37.16 0.77 25.64
N SER A 113 38.35 0.40 25.17
CA SER A 113 38.79 0.64 23.80
C SER A 113 37.89 -0.08 22.77
N LEU A 114 37.58 -1.35 23.01
CA LEU A 114 36.70 -2.13 22.13
C LEU A 114 35.27 -1.56 22.08
N GLY A 115 34.73 -1.19 23.25
CA GLY A 115 33.42 -0.56 23.35
C GLY A 115 33.37 0.78 22.62
N PHE A 116 34.42 1.60 22.74
CA PHE A 116 34.52 2.85 22.01
C PHE A 116 34.61 2.66 20.49
N ALA A 117 35.46 1.74 20.03
CA ALA A 117 35.57 1.41 18.61
C ALA A 117 34.22 0.95 18.03
N TYR A 118 33.48 0.14 18.78
CA TYR A 118 32.12 -0.25 18.42
C TYR A 118 31.15 0.95 18.36
N MET A 119 31.21 1.87 19.33
CA MET A 119 30.38 3.08 19.32
C MET A 119 30.66 3.97 18.11
N VAL A 120 31.93 4.11 17.70
CA VAL A 120 32.31 4.80 16.46
C VAL A 120 31.69 4.09 15.25
N LEU A 121 31.81 2.77 15.16
CA LEU A 121 31.25 1.99 14.06
C LEU A 121 29.72 2.19 13.94
N VAL A 122 28.96 1.96 15.00
CA VAL A 122 27.48 2.10 14.95
C VAL A 122 27.04 3.54 14.70
N THR A 123 27.80 4.53 15.17
CA THR A 123 27.58 5.95 14.88
C THR A 123 27.75 6.23 13.39
N LEU A 124 28.83 5.75 12.78
CA LEU A 124 29.11 5.93 11.36
C LEU A 124 28.06 5.23 10.49
N LEU A 125 27.66 3.99 10.83
CA LEU A 125 26.59 3.29 10.11
C LEU A 125 25.29 4.08 10.19
N ALA A 126 24.87 4.51 11.38
CA ALA A 126 23.64 5.28 11.57
C ALA A 126 23.68 6.62 10.81
N TRP A 127 24.82 7.33 10.87
CA TRP A 127 25.00 8.60 10.15
C TRP A 127 24.98 8.41 8.63
N ARG A 128 25.62 7.35 8.12
CA ARG A 128 25.66 7.03 6.71
C ARG A 128 24.24 6.71 6.22
N ILE A 129 23.51 5.84 6.92
CA ILE A 129 22.09 5.51 6.63
C ILE A 129 21.23 6.77 6.62
N ALA A 130 21.43 7.68 7.57
CA ALA A 130 20.71 8.94 7.66
C ALA A 130 20.93 9.91 6.47
N GLY A 131 22.05 9.77 5.76
CA GLY A 131 22.37 10.58 4.58
C GLY A 131 21.59 10.13 3.34
N ASP A 132 21.39 8.83 3.17
CA ASP A 132 20.61 8.25 2.07
C ASP A 132 19.97 6.91 2.51
N PRO A 133 18.77 6.96 3.12
CA PRO A 133 18.12 5.78 3.69
C PRO A 133 17.76 4.69 2.67
N ARG A 134 17.45 5.07 1.42
CA ARG A 134 17.11 4.11 0.36
C ARG A 134 18.35 3.47 -0.22
N GLY A 135 19.33 4.26 -0.66
CA GLY A 135 20.54 3.73 -1.27
C GLY A 135 21.39 2.88 -0.30
N GLN A 136 21.27 3.13 1.00
CA GLN A 136 22.02 2.41 2.04
C GLN A 136 21.16 1.49 2.90
N ARG A 137 19.98 1.11 2.41
CA ARG A 137 19.06 0.24 3.14
C ARG A 137 19.70 -1.09 3.59
N ALA A 138 20.67 -1.60 2.83
CA ALA A 138 21.42 -2.80 3.18
C ALA A 138 22.31 -2.67 4.43
N LEU A 139 22.64 -1.45 4.88
CA LEU A 139 23.39 -1.22 6.11
C LEU A 139 22.52 -1.33 7.38
N MET A 140 21.19 -1.21 7.25
CA MET A 140 20.28 -1.29 8.40
C MET A 140 20.31 -2.67 9.08
N PRO A 141 20.21 -3.81 8.35
CA PRO A 141 20.38 -5.13 8.96
C PRO A 141 21.76 -5.33 9.57
N LEU A 142 22.82 -4.73 9.03
CA LEU A 142 24.17 -4.82 9.59
C LEU A 142 24.28 -4.09 10.94
N LEU A 143 23.73 -2.88 11.03
CA LEU A 143 23.64 -2.15 12.31
C LEU A 143 22.78 -2.91 13.32
N ALA A 144 21.64 -3.45 12.88
CA ALA A 144 20.76 -4.26 13.72
C ALA A 144 21.46 -5.53 14.22
N ALA A 145 22.20 -6.24 13.37
CA ALA A 145 22.97 -7.43 13.76
C ALA A 145 24.03 -7.10 14.82
N GLY A 146 24.74 -5.98 14.65
CA GLY A 146 25.71 -5.51 15.62
C GLY A 146 25.09 -5.21 16.99
N LYS A 147 23.91 -4.59 17.03
CA LYS A 147 23.17 -4.28 18.27
C LYS A 147 22.48 -5.50 18.87
N PHE A 148 22.07 -6.45 18.02
CA PHE A 148 21.52 -7.72 18.47
C PHE A 148 22.57 -8.57 19.17
N ALA A 149 23.80 -8.62 18.64
CA ALA A 149 24.88 -9.36 19.29
C ALA A 149 25.15 -8.84 20.72
N SER A 150 25.26 -7.52 20.92
CA SER A 150 25.46 -6.95 22.25
C SER A 150 24.27 -7.19 23.19
N SER A 151 23.04 -6.97 22.72
CA SER A 151 21.84 -7.16 23.53
C SER A 151 21.65 -8.63 23.93
N PHE A 152 21.87 -9.55 23.00
CA PHE A 152 21.77 -10.99 23.22
C PHE A 152 22.83 -11.49 24.21
N THR A 153 24.08 -11.06 24.05
CA THR A 153 25.14 -11.40 25.01
C THR A 153 24.83 -10.87 26.41
N CYS A 154 24.32 -9.64 26.54
CA CYS A 154 23.89 -9.11 27.84
C CYS A 154 22.72 -9.93 28.43
N LEU A 155 21.75 -10.34 27.64
CA LEU A 155 20.67 -11.22 28.10
C LEU A 155 21.23 -12.57 28.60
N CYS A 156 22.16 -13.17 27.85
CA CYS A 156 22.80 -14.41 28.27
C CYS A 156 23.57 -14.24 29.59
N PHE A 157 24.31 -13.15 29.78
CA PHE A 157 25.00 -12.89 31.05
C PHE A 157 24.04 -12.65 32.22
N PHE A 158 22.93 -11.96 31.96
CA PHE A 158 21.88 -11.75 32.95
C PHE A 158 21.26 -13.08 33.42
N LEU A 159 21.00 -14.01 32.49
CA LEU A 159 20.37 -15.29 32.78
C LEU A 159 21.33 -16.34 33.34
N LEU A 160 22.59 -16.36 32.88
CA LEU A 160 23.52 -17.46 33.13
C LEU A 160 24.62 -17.16 34.15
N GLN A 161 24.94 -15.88 34.41
CA GLN A 161 26.02 -15.51 35.31
C GLN A 161 25.52 -14.72 36.50
N GLN A 162 25.10 -13.47 36.26
CA GLN A 162 24.67 -12.56 37.31
C GLN A 162 23.53 -11.69 36.79
N ALA A 163 22.42 -11.71 37.51
CA ALA A 163 21.23 -10.91 37.20
C ALA A 163 21.44 -9.43 37.54
N THR A 164 22.44 -8.79 36.95
CA THR A 164 22.77 -7.38 37.18
C THR A 164 21.84 -6.48 36.35
N PHE A 165 21.34 -5.39 36.96
CA PHE A 165 20.45 -4.44 36.29
C PHE A 165 21.03 -3.87 34.99
N LEU A 166 22.34 -3.64 34.96
CA LEU A 166 23.06 -3.12 33.80
C LEU A 166 22.89 -4.01 32.55
N TYR A 167 22.93 -5.34 32.70
CA TYR A 167 22.74 -6.26 31.59
C TYR A 167 21.31 -6.26 31.07
N LEU A 168 20.33 -6.22 31.98
CA LEU A 168 18.92 -6.13 31.61
C LEU A 168 18.62 -4.81 30.88
N LEU A 169 19.12 -3.70 31.42
CA LEU A 169 18.96 -2.37 30.81
C LEU A 169 19.57 -2.35 29.40
N ASN A 170 20.79 -2.89 29.23
CA ASN A 170 21.43 -2.96 27.92
C ASN A 170 20.62 -3.81 26.94
N PHE A 171 20.12 -4.98 27.39
CA PHE A 171 19.25 -5.82 26.56
C PHE A 171 17.99 -5.08 26.09
N LEU A 172 17.31 -4.37 26.99
CA LEU A 172 16.09 -3.64 26.66
C LEU A 172 16.37 -2.47 25.70
N VAL A 173 17.40 -1.68 25.98
CA VAL A 173 17.76 -0.52 25.15
C VAL A 173 18.24 -0.98 23.78
N ASP A 174 19.28 -1.82 23.70
CA ASP A 174 19.81 -2.28 22.41
C ASP A 174 18.79 -3.15 21.66
N GLY A 175 18.01 -3.96 22.35
CA GLY A 175 16.91 -4.74 21.76
C GLY A 175 15.84 -3.85 21.12
N SER A 176 15.44 -2.75 21.78
CA SER A 176 14.50 -1.79 21.20
C SER A 176 15.06 -1.10 19.94
N ILE A 177 16.36 -0.84 19.91
CA ILE A 177 17.05 -0.27 18.74
C ILE A 177 17.01 -1.25 17.57
N VAL A 178 17.25 -2.56 17.81
CA VAL A 178 17.16 -3.60 16.78
C VAL A 178 15.76 -3.61 16.16
N VAL A 179 14.72 -3.63 16.99
CA VAL A 179 13.33 -3.61 16.52
C VAL A 179 13.03 -2.35 15.71
N LEU A 180 13.48 -1.19 16.20
CA LEU A 180 13.29 0.09 15.51
C LEU A 180 13.96 0.12 14.13
N VAL A 181 15.20 -0.34 14.05
CA VAL A 181 16.01 -0.32 12.81
C VAL A 181 15.45 -1.33 11.79
N LEU A 182 15.07 -2.53 12.23
CA LEU A 182 14.41 -3.52 11.36
C LEU A 182 13.02 -3.04 10.92
N GLY A 183 12.27 -2.37 11.80
CA GLY A 183 11.01 -1.72 11.45
C GLY A 183 11.19 -0.68 10.35
N CYS A 184 12.23 0.17 10.44
CA CYS A 184 12.59 1.11 9.38
C CYS A 184 12.94 0.40 8.06
N TYR A 185 13.70 -0.69 8.12
CA TYR A 185 14.09 -1.50 6.96
C TYR A 185 12.86 -2.10 6.24
N LEU A 186 11.91 -2.65 7.00
CA LEU A 186 10.68 -3.23 6.45
C LEU A 186 9.76 -2.14 5.89
N TRP A 187 9.62 -1.03 6.60
CA TRP A 187 8.76 0.08 6.18
C TRP A 187 9.23 0.70 4.86
N LEU A 188 10.54 0.93 4.70
CA LEU A 188 11.08 1.41 3.41
C LEU A 188 10.83 0.42 2.28
N GLY A 189 10.93 -0.89 2.52
CA GLY A 189 10.64 -1.89 1.51
C GLY A 189 9.20 -1.92 1.06
N MET A 190 8.27 -1.85 2.01
CA MET A 190 6.84 -1.77 1.71
C MET A 190 6.52 -0.49 0.91
N ALA A 191 7.16 0.63 1.26
CA ALA A 191 6.98 1.90 0.55
C ALA A 191 7.53 1.84 -0.89
N GLU A 192 8.69 1.22 -1.09
CA GLU A 192 9.29 0.99 -2.42
C GLU A 192 8.42 0.09 -3.29
N GLN A 193 7.93 -1.02 -2.76
CA GLN A 193 7.03 -1.92 -3.48
C GLN A 193 5.74 -1.21 -3.89
N THR A 194 5.17 -0.39 -3.01
CA THR A 194 3.97 0.40 -3.30
C THR A 194 4.21 1.44 -4.40
N ALA A 195 5.37 2.10 -4.38
CA ALA A 195 5.76 3.07 -5.40
C ALA A 195 6.03 2.42 -6.76
N GLN A 196 6.74 1.29 -6.78
CA GLN A 196 7.00 0.51 -8.01
C GLN A 196 5.71 -0.08 -8.59
N ALA A 197 4.79 -0.55 -7.75
CA ALA A 197 3.48 -1.03 -8.17
C ALA A 197 2.65 0.05 -8.89
N ALA A 198 2.84 1.33 -8.54
CA ALA A 198 2.06 2.43 -9.10
C ALA A 198 2.42 2.76 -10.56
N VAL A 199 3.62 2.41 -11.01
CA VAL A 199 4.16 2.82 -12.32
C VAL A 199 4.03 1.69 -13.33
N LEU A 200 3.20 1.90 -14.35
CA LEU A 200 3.13 1.02 -15.52
C LEU A 200 4.44 1.13 -16.32
N PRO A 201 5.10 0.02 -16.70
CA PRO A 201 6.30 0.07 -17.51
C PRO A 201 6.02 0.70 -18.87
N ALA A 202 6.87 1.62 -19.30
CA ALA A 202 6.78 2.23 -20.62
C ALA A 202 7.16 1.23 -21.74
N GLY A 203 6.79 1.57 -22.97
CA GLY A 203 7.18 0.81 -24.17
C GLY A 203 6.31 -0.42 -24.40
N ARG A 204 6.97 -1.54 -24.75
CA ARG A 204 6.28 -2.70 -25.34
C ARG A 204 5.28 -3.39 -24.40
N VAL A 205 5.59 -3.45 -23.11
CA VAL A 205 4.71 -4.10 -22.12
C VAL A 205 3.39 -3.33 -21.98
N ALA A 206 3.44 -2.00 -21.92
CA ALA A 206 2.23 -1.16 -21.90
C ALA A 206 1.39 -1.32 -23.18
N GLU A 207 2.04 -1.42 -24.35
CA GLU A 207 1.36 -1.62 -25.63
C GLU A 207 0.66 -2.98 -25.67
N LEU A 208 1.35 -4.06 -25.29
CA LEU A 208 0.77 -5.41 -25.24
C LEU A 208 -0.38 -5.49 -24.25
N LEU A 209 -0.24 -4.88 -23.07
CA LEU A 209 -1.31 -4.82 -22.10
C LEU A 209 -2.52 -4.06 -22.66
N ARG A 210 -2.32 -2.92 -23.32
CA ARG A 210 -3.40 -2.17 -23.96
C ARG A 210 -4.12 -2.98 -25.03
N LEU A 211 -3.38 -3.68 -25.89
CA LEU A 211 -3.96 -4.54 -26.93
C LEU A 211 -4.75 -5.69 -26.32
N LEU A 212 -4.24 -6.32 -25.25
CA LEU A 212 -4.94 -7.37 -24.53
C LEU A 212 -6.24 -6.86 -23.89
N LEU A 213 -6.18 -5.71 -23.24
CA LEU A 213 -7.36 -5.10 -22.61
C LEU A 213 -8.41 -4.71 -23.64
N GLY A 214 -8.00 -4.11 -24.76
CA GLY A 214 -8.90 -3.79 -25.88
C GLY A 214 -9.51 -5.01 -26.57
N THR A 215 -9.02 -6.22 -26.28
CA THR A 215 -9.64 -7.47 -26.77
C THR A 215 -10.55 -8.14 -25.73
N MET A 216 -10.40 -7.80 -24.45
CA MET A 216 -11.19 -8.41 -23.35
C MET A 216 -12.36 -7.55 -22.93
N VAL A 217 -12.25 -6.23 -23.11
CA VAL A 217 -13.25 -5.25 -22.68
C VAL A 217 -14.20 -4.96 -23.84
N PRO A 218 -15.53 -5.01 -23.62
CA PRO A 218 -16.50 -4.69 -24.67
C PRO A 218 -16.42 -3.22 -25.09
N ASP A 219 -16.65 -2.97 -26.39
CA ASP A 219 -16.72 -1.62 -26.96
C ASP A 219 -17.92 -0.87 -26.38
N GLY A 220 -17.67 0.05 -25.44
CA GLY A 220 -18.77 0.82 -24.82
C GLY A 220 -18.35 1.80 -23.74
N ALA A 221 -17.26 1.53 -23.01
CA ALA A 221 -16.72 2.46 -22.02
C ALA A 221 -15.18 2.49 -22.04
N ALA A 222 -14.62 3.64 -22.41
CA ALA A 222 -13.20 3.89 -22.17
C ALA A 222 -12.99 4.03 -20.65
N VAL A 223 -12.49 2.99 -20.00
CA VAL A 223 -12.11 3.04 -18.58
C VAL A 223 -10.74 3.69 -18.46
N PRO A 224 -10.63 4.91 -17.90
CA PRO A 224 -9.36 5.59 -17.81
C PRO A 224 -8.39 4.79 -16.94
N ARG A 225 -7.16 4.57 -17.44
CA ARG A 225 -6.06 3.94 -16.70
C ARG A 225 -6.32 2.49 -16.27
N LEU A 226 -7.18 1.76 -16.98
CA LEU A 226 -7.40 0.33 -16.72
C LEU A 226 -6.08 -0.46 -16.77
N GLU A 227 -5.15 -0.08 -17.67
CA GLU A 227 -3.83 -0.72 -17.77
C GLU A 227 -3.05 -0.59 -16.45
N GLN A 228 -3.11 0.57 -15.82
CA GLN A 228 -2.45 0.83 -14.54
C GLN A 228 -3.11 0.07 -13.39
N ALA A 229 -4.44 -0.07 -13.40
CA ALA A 229 -5.16 -0.81 -12.38
C ALA A 229 -4.77 -2.30 -12.39
N VAL A 230 -4.77 -2.91 -13.58
CA VAL A 230 -4.38 -4.31 -13.76
C VAL A 230 -2.90 -4.52 -13.40
N TRP A 231 -2.01 -3.61 -13.83
CA TRP A 231 -0.59 -3.68 -13.43
C TRP A 231 -0.40 -3.60 -11.90
N ARG A 232 -1.11 -2.68 -11.23
CA ARG A 232 -1.10 -2.54 -9.78
C ARG A 232 -1.61 -3.79 -9.07
N TYR A 233 -2.61 -4.46 -9.63
CA TYR A 233 -3.15 -5.69 -9.05
C TYR A 233 -2.08 -6.78 -8.96
N PHE A 234 -1.41 -7.08 -10.08
CA PHE A 234 -0.38 -8.11 -10.12
C PHE A 234 0.83 -7.75 -9.24
N THR A 235 1.29 -6.49 -9.28
CA THR A 235 2.43 -6.04 -8.47
C THR A 235 2.15 -6.02 -6.97
N ARG A 236 0.89 -5.87 -6.54
CA ARG A 236 0.49 -6.01 -5.13
C ARG A 236 0.30 -7.45 -4.69
N LEU A 237 -0.11 -8.33 -5.60
CA LEU A 237 -0.39 -9.72 -5.28
C LEU A 237 0.89 -10.52 -5.00
N HIS A 238 1.99 -10.19 -5.69
CA HIS A 238 3.28 -10.87 -5.49
C HIS A 238 4.46 -9.93 -5.76
N PRO A 239 5.60 -10.05 -5.03
CA PRO A 239 6.80 -9.22 -5.26
C PRO A 239 7.34 -9.28 -6.69
N LEU A 240 7.21 -10.43 -7.36
CA LEU A 240 7.59 -10.63 -8.76
C LEU A 240 6.44 -10.39 -9.75
N GLY A 241 5.30 -9.87 -9.29
CA GLY A 241 4.06 -9.81 -10.07
C GLY A 241 4.16 -8.99 -11.35
N GLY A 242 4.87 -7.85 -11.33
CA GLY A 242 5.11 -7.06 -12.54
C GLY A 242 5.96 -7.80 -13.58
N THR A 243 7.02 -8.47 -13.12
CA THR A 243 7.88 -9.31 -13.97
C THR A 243 7.11 -10.50 -14.52
N ALA A 244 6.32 -11.17 -13.69
CA ALA A 244 5.49 -12.30 -14.08
C ALA A 244 4.45 -11.89 -15.13
N LEU A 245 3.74 -10.76 -14.92
CA LEU A 245 2.79 -10.23 -15.90
C LEU A 245 3.49 -9.87 -17.21
N SER A 246 4.67 -9.24 -17.14
CA SER A 246 5.46 -8.94 -18.34
C SER A 246 5.83 -10.22 -19.10
N ALA A 247 6.26 -11.27 -18.40
CA ALA A 247 6.56 -12.56 -19.00
C ALA A 247 5.33 -13.22 -19.64
N ILE A 248 4.17 -13.14 -19.00
CA ILE A 248 2.90 -13.63 -19.57
C ILE A 248 2.53 -12.84 -20.83
N LEU A 249 2.69 -11.51 -20.84
CA LEU A 249 2.43 -10.69 -22.02
C LEU A 249 3.38 -11.02 -23.17
N TYR A 250 4.66 -11.25 -22.90
CA TYR A 250 5.60 -11.72 -23.92
C TYR A 250 5.29 -13.14 -24.40
N LEU A 251 4.86 -14.03 -23.50
CA LEU A 251 4.39 -15.35 -23.88
C LEU A 251 3.19 -15.24 -24.83
N LEU A 252 2.21 -14.39 -24.53
CA LEU A 252 1.07 -14.14 -25.41
C LEU A 252 1.48 -13.50 -26.74
N GLU A 253 2.48 -12.61 -26.75
CA GLU A 253 2.98 -11.99 -27.99
C GLU A 253 3.53 -13.00 -28.99
N PHE A 254 4.29 -13.99 -28.50
CA PHE A 254 4.97 -14.97 -29.35
C PHE A 254 4.25 -16.30 -29.50
N ALA A 255 3.32 -16.64 -28.61
CA ALA A 255 2.62 -17.91 -28.69
C ALA A 255 1.79 -18.14 -29.97
N PRO A 256 1.28 -17.13 -30.71
CA PRO A 256 0.64 -17.39 -31.98
C PRO A 256 1.61 -17.93 -33.06
N TYR A 257 2.93 -17.83 -32.89
CA TYR A 257 3.89 -18.54 -33.76
C TYR A 257 3.81 -20.06 -33.62
N LEU A 258 3.55 -20.55 -32.41
CA LEU A 258 3.52 -21.97 -32.08
C LEU A 258 2.11 -22.57 -32.23
N PHE A 259 1.07 -21.77 -31.98
CA PHE A 259 -0.30 -22.27 -31.82
C PHE A 259 -1.36 -21.49 -32.61
N GLY A 260 -0.98 -20.43 -33.32
CA GLY A 260 -1.89 -19.60 -34.09
C GLY A 260 -2.07 -20.11 -35.53
N PRO A 261 -3.21 -19.79 -36.17
CA PRO A 261 -3.49 -20.17 -37.56
C PRO A 261 -2.57 -19.44 -38.56
N ARG A 262 -1.97 -18.32 -38.16
CA ARG A 262 -1.02 -17.53 -38.94
C ARG A 262 0.20 -17.27 -38.06
N ARG A 263 1.40 -17.61 -38.53
CA ARG A 263 2.70 -17.41 -37.84
C ARG A 263 3.05 -15.91 -37.72
N ARG A 264 2.25 -15.16 -36.96
CA ARG A 264 2.38 -13.72 -36.71
C ARG A 264 2.38 -13.46 -35.21
N ARG A 265 2.89 -12.30 -34.77
CA ARG A 265 2.81 -11.85 -33.38
C ARG A 265 1.38 -11.50 -33.01
N PHE A 266 1.00 -11.64 -31.73
CA PHE A 266 -0.33 -11.26 -31.24
C PHE A 266 -0.67 -9.81 -31.57
N SER A 267 0.29 -8.91 -31.38
CA SER A 267 0.16 -7.49 -31.71
C SER A 267 -0.12 -7.20 -33.19
N ALA A 268 0.26 -8.12 -34.09
CA ALA A 268 0.07 -7.98 -35.53
C ALA A 268 -1.22 -8.63 -36.04
N LEU A 269 -1.98 -9.31 -35.16
CA LEU A 269 -3.30 -9.84 -35.46
C LEU A 269 -4.34 -8.72 -35.45
N SER A 270 -5.36 -8.80 -36.29
CA SER A 270 -6.53 -7.92 -36.23
C SER A 270 -7.33 -8.14 -34.95
N ALA A 271 -8.21 -7.19 -34.59
CA ALA A 271 -9.07 -7.32 -33.41
C ALA A 271 -9.88 -8.64 -33.35
N PRO A 272 -10.61 -9.06 -34.40
CA PRO A 272 -11.34 -10.33 -34.37
C PRO A 272 -10.43 -11.56 -34.31
N GLU A 273 -9.24 -11.50 -34.92
CA GLU A 273 -8.26 -12.60 -34.82
C GLU A 273 -7.68 -12.74 -33.41
N ARG A 274 -7.44 -11.63 -32.72
CA ARG A 274 -6.99 -11.66 -31.32
C ARG A 274 -8.05 -12.26 -30.41
N GLU A 275 -9.31 -11.88 -30.58
CA GLU A 275 -10.42 -12.43 -29.80
C GLU A 275 -10.55 -13.95 -29.98
N ALA A 276 -10.56 -14.42 -31.24
CA ALA A 276 -10.59 -15.85 -31.56
C ALA A 276 -9.39 -16.60 -30.96
N TYR A 277 -8.20 -16.00 -30.99
CA TYR A 277 -7.00 -16.57 -30.41
C TYR A 277 -7.10 -16.72 -28.88
N LEU A 278 -7.57 -15.69 -28.17
CA LEU A 278 -7.75 -15.74 -26.71
C LEU A 278 -8.85 -16.71 -26.31
N SER A 279 -9.95 -16.79 -27.06
CA SER A 279 -11.00 -17.80 -26.87
C SER A 279 -10.46 -19.23 -27.02
N GLY A 280 -9.53 -19.45 -27.96
CA GLY A 280 -8.81 -20.71 -28.09
C GLY A 280 -7.94 -21.07 -26.88
N TRP A 281 -7.44 -20.08 -26.13
CA TRP A 281 -6.72 -20.30 -24.86
C TRP A 281 -7.67 -20.65 -23.72
N GLU A 282 -8.84 -20.02 -23.65
CA GLU A 282 -9.88 -20.30 -22.66
C GLU A 282 -10.39 -21.75 -22.76
N THR A 283 -10.51 -22.26 -23.99
CA THR A 283 -10.99 -23.62 -24.29
C THR A 283 -9.86 -24.65 -24.49
N SER A 284 -8.60 -24.24 -24.32
CA SER A 284 -7.45 -25.10 -24.58
C SER A 284 -7.43 -26.33 -23.67
N ARG A 285 -6.96 -27.49 -24.16
CA ARG A 285 -6.74 -28.69 -23.34
C ARG A 285 -5.66 -28.49 -22.25
N LEU A 286 -4.73 -27.55 -22.45
CA LEU A 286 -3.65 -27.25 -21.51
C LEU A 286 -4.16 -26.41 -20.33
N ALA A 287 -4.12 -26.99 -19.13
CA ALA A 287 -4.61 -26.33 -17.91
C ALA A 287 -3.91 -24.99 -17.62
N LEU A 288 -2.59 -24.91 -17.84
CA LEU A 288 -1.82 -23.69 -17.64
C LEU A 288 -2.34 -22.53 -18.50
N ARG A 289 -2.69 -22.77 -19.77
CA ARG A 289 -3.23 -21.71 -20.65
C ARG A 289 -4.54 -21.16 -20.14
N ARG A 290 -5.44 -22.06 -19.76
CA ARG A 290 -6.75 -21.69 -19.19
C ARG A 290 -6.57 -20.88 -17.92
N GLN A 291 -5.68 -21.31 -17.02
CA GLN A 291 -5.40 -20.60 -15.77
C GLN A 291 -4.83 -19.20 -16.01
N LEU A 292 -3.86 -19.06 -16.93
CA LEU A 292 -3.27 -17.76 -17.25
C LEU A 292 -4.30 -16.78 -17.81
N ILE A 293 -5.08 -17.21 -18.81
CA ILE A 293 -6.07 -16.33 -19.45
C ILE A 293 -7.22 -15.99 -18.50
N ASN A 294 -7.73 -16.96 -17.74
CA ASN A 294 -8.80 -16.73 -16.76
C ASN A 294 -8.33 -15.84 -15.61
N GLY A 295 -7.08 -15.99 -15.16
CA GLY A 295 -6.50 -15.13 -14.12
C GLY A 295 -6.38 -13.68 -14.58
N ILE A 296 -5.91 -13.45 -15.81
CA ILE A 296 -5.89 -12.10 -16.39
C ILE A 296 -7.31 -11.58 -16.56
N LYS A 297 -8.20 -12.34 -17.20
CA LYS A 297 -9.59 -11.95 -17.46
C LYS A 297 -10.31 -11.58 -16.16
N LEU A 298 -10.12 -12.34 -15.09
CA LEU A 298 -10.66 -12.03 -13.76
C LEU A 298 -10.16 -10.67 -13.26
N ALA A 299 -8.84 -10.42 -13.30
CA ALA A 299 -8.27 -9.15 -12.87
C ALA A 299 -8.78 -7.97 -13.72
N VAL A 300 -8.89 -8.16 -15.03
CA VAL A 300 -9.41 -7.16 -15.97
C VAL A 300 -10.87 -6.86 -15.71
N MET A 301 -11.72 -7.88 -15.63
CA MET A 301 -13.16 -7.73 -15.41
C MET A 301 -13.44 -7.11 -14.05
N LEU A 302 -12.72 -7.51 -13.00
CA LEU A 302 -12.84 -6.94 -11.67
C LEU A 302 -12.62 -5.41 -11.70
N HIS A 303 -11.58 -4.94 -12.38
CA HIS A 303 -11.29 -3.51 -12.46
C HIS A 303 -12.13 -2.76 -13.51
N TYR A 304 -12.63 -3.45 -14.53
CA TYR A 304 -13.54 -2.86 -15.49
C TYR A 304 -14.90 -2.56 -14.85
N TYR A 305 -15.51 -3.54 -14.17
CA TYR A 305 -16.82 -3.38 -13.54
C TYR A 305 -16.80 -2.54 -12.25
N ASP A 306 -15.63 -2.28 -11.66
CA ASP A 306 -15.46 -1.30 -10.58
C ASP A 306 -15.47 0.16 -11.10
N SER A 307 -15.39 0.37 -12.42
CA SER A 307 -15.38 1.70 -13.01
C SER A 307 -16.78 2.32 -13.12
N PRO A 308 -16.99 3.54 -12.62
CA PRO A 308 -18.25 4.27 -12.83
C PRO A 308 -18.60 4.46 -14.31
N ALA A 309 -17.59 4.61 -15.18
CA ALA A 309 -17.81 4.78 -16.62
C ALA A 309 -18.35 3.50 -17.27
N ALA A 310 -17.87 2.33 -16.83
CA ALA A 310 -18.38 1.05 -17.30
C ALA A 310 -19.81 0.81 -16.80
N CYS A 311 -20.07 1.09 -15.53
CA CYS A 311 -21.42 1.04 -14.93
C CYS A 311 -22.42 1.93 -15.68
N ALA A 312 -22.04 3.17 -15.99
CA ALA A 312 -22.89 4.09 -16.74
C ALA A 312 -23.18 3.58 -18.16
N ALA A 313 -22.18 3.03 -18.85
CA ALA A 313 -22.35 2.52 -20.21
C ALA A 313 -23.30 1.31 -20.30
N ILE A 314 -23.36 0.48 -19.25
CA ILE A 314 -24.29 -0.65 -19.18
C ILE A 314 -25.65 -0.28 -18.55
N GLY A 315 -25.88 1.00 -18.24
CA GLY A 315 -27.13 1.47 -17.62
C GLY A 315 -27.29 1.05 -16.15
N TYR A 316 -26.20 0.72 -15.46
CA TYR A 316 -26.23 0.35 -14.05
C TYR A 316 -26.06 1.61 -13.16
N ASP A 317 -27.14 2.03 -12.49
CA ASP A 317 -27.15 3.25 -11.65
C ASP A 317 -26.69 3.02 -10.20
N GLY A 318 -26.52 1.76 -9.77
CA GLY A 318 -26.14 1.37 -8.40
C GLY A 318 -27.11 1.81 -7.29
N ALA A 319 -28.17 2.55 -7.59
CA ALA A 319 -29.14 3.07 -6.63
C ALA A 319 -29.95 1.93 -6.05
N TYR A 320 -30.42 0.99 -6.86
CA TYR A 320 -31.14 -0.20 -6.41
C TYR A 320 -30.38 -1.00 -5.33
N LEU A 321 -29.08 -1.24 -5.55
CA LEU A 321 -28.25 -1.98 -4.61
C LEU A 321 -27.95 -1.17 -3.36
N ARG A 322 -27.77 0.14 -3.49
CA ARG A 322 -27.61 1.06 -2.36
C ARG A 322 -28.87 1.07 -1.49
N ASP A 323 -30.04 1.19 -2.09
CA ASP A 323 -31.32 1.18 -1.37
C ASP A 323 -31.54 -0.14 -0.65
N LYS A 324 -31.21 -1.28 -1.28
CA LYS A 324 -31.25 -2.58 -0.61
C LYS A 324 -30.26 -2.71 0.55
N LEU A 325 -29.04 -2.20 0.41
CA LEU A 325 -28.04 -2.23 1.49
C LEU A 325 -28.44 -1.34 2.66
N LEU A 326 -29.06 -0.20 2.38
CA LEU A 326 -29.57 0.75 3.37
C LEU A 326 -30.88 0.28 4.01
N ALA A 327 -31.62 -0.63 3.38
CA ALA A 327 -32.79 -1.31 3.94
C ALA A 327 -32.45 -2.62 4.68
N GLY A 328 -31.20 -3.08 4.60
CA GLY A 328 -30.76 -4.34 5.21
C GLY A 328 -30.45 -4.25 6.71
N PRO A 329 -30.22 -5.39 7.38
CA PRO A 329 -29.94 -5.44 8.82
C PRO A 329 -28.67 -4.69 9.24
N ASN A 330 -27.76 -4.40 8.29
CA ASN A 330 -26.51 -3.66 8.52
C ASN A 330 -26.57 -2.21 8.01
N ALA A 331 -27.76 -1.63 7.87
CA ALA A 331 -27.97 -0.30 7.31
C ALA A 331 -27.12 0.80 7.97
N GLU A 332 -26.91 0.75 9.29
CA GLU A 332 -26.11 1.74 10.02
C GLU A 332 -24.63 1.72 9.61
N PHE A 333 -24.05 0.52 9.47
CA PHE A 333 -22.68 0.37 8.99
C PHE A 333 -22.51 0.87 7.55
N HIS A 334 -23.50 0.60 6.70
CA HIS A 334 -23.49 1.08 5.32
C HIS A 334 -23.66 2.61 5.24
N ARG A 335 -24.52 3.21 6.08
CA ARG A 335 -24.66 4.68 6.19
C ARG A 335 -23.34 5.34 6.61
N ALA A 336 -22.66 4.79 7.61
CA ALA A 336 -21.38 5.33 8.10
C ALA A 336 -20.26 5.30 7.04
N ARG A 337 -20.30 4.36 6.09
CA ARG A 337 -19.32 4.23 5.00
C ARG A 337 -19.60 5.15 3.81
N LEU A 338 -20.83 5.67 3.70
CA LEU A 338 -21.29 6.53 2.61
C LEU A 338 -21.29 8.03 2.98
N ALA A 339 -21.15 8.37 4.26
CA ALA A 339 -21.03 9.74 4.79
C ALA A 339 -19.59 10.27 4.67
#